data_AF-A0A6J5DQ59-F1
#
_entry.id   AF-A0A6J5DQ59-F1
#
_cell.length_a   1.000
_cell.length_b   1.000
_cell.length_c   1.000
_cell.angle_alpha   90.00
_cell.angle_beta   90.00
_cell.angle_gamma   90.00
#
_symmetry.space_group_name_H-M   'P 1'
#
loop_
_entity.id
_entity.type
_entity.pdbx_description
1 polymer ?
#
loop_
_entity_poly.entity_id
_entity_poly.type
_entity_poly.pdbx_seq_one_letter_code
_entity_poly.pdbx_strand_id
1 'polypeptide(L)'
;MNLQEQIGAIEASVDDLIHAAAASVGASSAPVAAHAEPVTNGGDDAPRTTAQHDAQPADKPTLHIERPNQNEIAMTIGGQRVLLHPLQVGQLIEELSNARASMQPEAPANLPAGWRFVSTKNPAMAVQKQSNGDRLLVMRHTGHGWVPFTFSPDMVIQMYMMLTQA
;
A
#
# COMPACT_ATOMS: atom_id res chain seq x y z
N MET A 1 35.39 -24.16 -7.92
CA MET A 1 34.89 -22.83 -8.34
C MET A 1 35.14 -21.88 -7.20
N ASN A 2 35.88 -20.81 -7.47
CA ASN A 2 36.39 -19.91 -6.45
C ASN A 2 35.37 -18.81 -6.13
N LEU A 3 35.24 -18.41 -4.86
CA LEU A 3 34.19 -17.45 -4.44
C LEU A 3 34.38 -16.08 -5.10
N GLN A 4 35.62 -15.72 -5.39
CA GLN A 4 36.01 -14.48 -6.07
C GLN A 4 35.56 -14.48 -7.54
N GLU A 5 35.50 -15.64 -8.20
CA GLU A 5 34.98 -15.74 -9.58
C GLU A 5 33.46 -15.56 -9.62
N GLN A 6 32.75 -16.01 -8.57
CA GLN A 6 31.30 -15.82 -8.46
C GLN A 6 30.94 -14.37 -8.16
N ILE A 7 31.72 -13.68 -7.32
CA ILE A 7 31.50 -12.26 -7.02
C ILE A 7 31.74 -11.42 -8.28
N GLY A 8 32.82 -11.66 -9.02
CA GLY A 8 33.07 -10.95 -10.29
C GLY A 8 32.00 -11.18 -11.35
N ALA A 9 31.43 -12.39 -11.43
CA ALA A 9 30.33 -12.69 -12.35
C ALA A 9 29.02 -11.98 -11.97
N ILE A 10 28.76 -11.83 -10.67
CA ILE A 10 27.58 -11.13 -10.16
C ILE A 10 27.71 -9.63 -10.42
N GLU A 11 28.87 -9.03 -10.17
CA GLU A 11 29.12 -7.60 -10.42
C GLU A 11 28.91 -7.25 -11.90
N ALA A 12 29.45 -8.06 -12.82
CA ALA A 12 29.24 -7.88 -14.26
C ALA A 12 27.75 -7.96 -14.67
N SER A 13 26.99 -8.88 -14.07
CA SER A 13 25.55 -9.03 -14.37
C SER A 13 24.69 -7.86 -13.90
N VAL A 14 25.13 -7.15 -12.84
CA VAL A 14 24.43 -5.97 -12.30
C VAL A 14 24.67 -4.76 -13.19
N ASP A 15 25.90 -4.58 -13.70
CA ASP A 15 26.22 -3.48 -14.63
C ASP A 15 25.46 -3.61 -15.96
N ASP A 16 25.31 -4.83 -16.49
CA ASP A 16 24.51 -5.10 -17.69
C ASP A 16 23.02 -4.73 -17.49
N LEU A 17 22.48 -5.01 -16.30
CA LEU A 17 21.09 -4.68 -15.96
C LEU A 17 20.87 -3.16 -15.86
N ILE A 18 21.83 -2.42 -15.30
CA ILE A 18 21.77 -0.97 -15.19
C ILE A 18 21.85 -0.32 -16.58
N HIS A 19 22.72 -0.81 -17.46
CA HIS A 19 22.82 -0.32 -18.84
C HIS A 19 21.54 -0.58 -19.64
N ALA A 20 20.93 -1.76 -19.50
CA ALA A 20 19.66 -2.08 -20.15
C ALA A 20 18.52 -1.16 -19.68
N ALA A 21 18.47 -0.86 -18.37
CA ALA A 21 17.48 0.05 -17.81
C ALA A 21 17.66 1.48 -18.33
N ALA A 22 18.89 1.98 -18.41
CA ALA A 22 19.18 3.33 -18.93
C ALA A 22 18.79 3.50 -20.41
N ALA A 23 19.02 2.47 -21.24
CA ALA A 23 18.60 2.46 -22.64
C ALA A 23 17.06 2.50 -22.80
N SER A 24 16.32 1.86 -21.87
CA SER A 24 14.86 1.83 -21.90
C SER A 24 14.22 3.19 -21.55
N VAL A 25 14.86 4.00 -20.70
CA VAL A 25 14.34 5.32 -20.29
C VAL A 25 14.55 6.39 -21.37
N GLY A 26 15.60 6.25 -22.20
CA GLY A 26 15.88 7.20 -23.29
C GLY A 26 14.90 7.13 -24.48
N ALA A 27 14.19 6.03 -24.67
CA ALA A 27 13.32 5.82 -25.83
C ALA A 27 11.88 6.37 -25.67
N SER A 28 11.49 6.83 -24.46
CA SER A 28 10.10 7.22 -24.15
C SER A 28 9.82 8.73 -24.20
N SER A 29 10.72 9.53 -24.77
CA SER A 29 10.60 11.00 -24.79
C SER A 29 10.64 11.54 -26.23
N ALA A 30 9.54 11.37 -26.98
CA ALA A 30 9.30 12.08 -28.24
C ALA A 30 8.07 13.01 -28.08
N PRO A 31 8.19 14.34 -28.25
CA PRO A 31 7.05 15.24 -28.16
C PRO A 31 6.34 15.33 -29.52
N VAL A 32 5.02 15.13 -29.53
CA VAL A 32 4.15 15.38 -30.69
C VAL A 32 3.75 16.86 -30.69
N ALA A 33 4.05 17.54 -31.80
CA ALA A 33 3.64 18.91 -32.07
C ALA A 33 2.34 18.96 -32.90
N ALA A 34 1.41 19.86 -32.55
CA ALA A 34 0.35 20.39 -33.42
C ALA A 34 -0.22 21.67 -32.77
N HIS A 35 0.11 22.88 -33.26
CA HIS A 35 -0.51 23.67 -34.34
C HIS A 35 -1.52 24.73 -33.82
N ALA A 36 -1.32 25.97 -34.26
CA ALA A 36 -1.92 27.22 -33.75
C ALA A 36 -3.20 27.67 -34.51
N GLU A 37 -4.13 28.30 -33.76
CA GLU A 37 -5.06 29.46 -33.97
C GLU A 37 -5.57 29.90 -35.38
N PRO A 38 -6.48 30.91 -35.52
CA PRO A 38 -7.82 31.18 -34.95
C PRO A 38 -8.86 31.56 -36.06
N VAL A 39 -10.17 31.72 -35.77
CA VAL A 39 -11.09 32.62 -36.52
C VAL A 39 -12.40 32.94 -35.78
N THR A 40 -12.84 34.18 -35.94
CA THR A 40 -13.93 34.93 -35.29
C THR A 40 -15.22 35.03 -36.13
N ASN A 41 -16.38 35.18 -35.47
CA ASN A 41 -17.64 35.89 -35.82
C ASN A 41 -18.83 35.11 -35.21
N GLY A 42 -19.88 35.66 -34.59
CA GLY A 42 -20.37 37.01 -34.31
C GLY A 42 -21.89 36.91 -34.03
N GLY A 43 -22.37 37.49 -32.91
CA GLY A 43 -23.76 37.89 -32.59
C GLY A 43 -24.92 36.87 -32.67
N ASP A 44 -25.59 36.56 -31.55
CA ASP A 44 -26.87 37.20 -31.18
C ASP A 44 -27.44 36.67 -29.84
N ASP A 45 -28.35 37.47 -29.30
CA ASP A 45 -28.86 37.57 -27.93
C ASP A 45 -29.72 36.38 -27.41
N ALA A 46 -29.56 36.08 -26.11
CA ALA A 46 -30.46 35.47 -25.09
C ALA A 46 -31.63 34.49 -25.48
N PRO A 47 -31.94 33.46 -24.66
CA PRO A 47 -31.98 33.55 -23.19
C PRO A 47 -31.14 32.52 -22.44
N ARG A 48 -30.60 33.01 -21.33
CA ARG A 48 -30.01 32.27 -20.23
C ARG A 48 -30.95 31.13 -19.83
N THR A 49 -30.61 29.92 -20.24
CA THR A 49 -30.97 28.75 -19.45
C THR A 49 -30.10 28.84 -18.22
N THR A 50 -30.68 29.33 -17.12
CA THR A 50 -30.19 28.99 -15.79
C THR A 50 -30.29 27.47 -15.68
N ALA A 51 -29.27 26.78 -16.18
CA ALA A 51 -28.87 25.52 -15.60
C ALA A 51 -28.46 25.89 -14.17
N GLN A 52 -29.47 25.91 -13.29
CA GLN A 52 -29.28 25.53 -11.91
C GLN A 52 -28.57 24.18 -11.98
N HIS A 53 -27.24 24.24 -12.03
CA HIS A 53 -26.45 23.24 -11.36
C HIS A 53 -26.89 23.41 -9.91
N ASP A 54 -27.93 22.67 -9.54
CA ASP A 54 -28.13 22.29 -8.16
C ASP A 54 -26.78 21.70 -7.77
N ALA A 55 -25.99 22.52 -7.06
CA ALA A 55 -24.85 22.07 -6.32
C ALA A 55 -25.44 21.20 -5.22
N GLN A 56 -25.83 19.99 -5.61
CA GLN A 56 -26.12 18.90 -4.73
C GLN A 56 -24.89 18.83 -3.81
N PRO A 57 -25.06 18.90 -2.48
CA PRO A 57 -23.94 18.81 -1.57
C PRO A 57 -23.16 17.57 -1.97
N ALA A 58 -21.91 17.77 -2.40
CA ALA A 58 -21.05 16.69 -2.80
C ALA A 58 -20.90 15.78 -1.57
N ASP A 59 -21.67 14.70 -1.55
CA ASP A 59 -21.62 13.70 -0.49
C ASP A 59 -20.16 13.30 -0.33
N LYS A 60 -19.66 13.36 0.91
CA LYS A 60 -18.26 13.02 1.21
C LYS A 60 -17.99 11.64 0.61
N PRO A 61 -16.93 11.46 -0.21
CA PRO A 61 -16.64 10.17 -0.82
C PRO A 61 -16.60 9.08 0.25
N THR A 62 -17.53 8.14 0.16
CA THR A 62 -17.61 6.99 1.06
C THR A 62 -16.84 5.81 0.46
N LEU A 63 -16.15 5.06 1.33
CA LEU A 63 -15.50 3.79 0.96
C LEU A 63 -16.49 2.65 1.22
N HIS A 64 -16.79 1.87 0.17
CA HIS A 64 -17.57 0.65 0.25
C HIS A 64 -16.72 -0.54 -0.20
N ILE A 65 -16.78 -1.65 0.54
CA ILE A 65 -16.07 -2.88 0.23
C ILE A 65 -17.09 -4.01 0.17
N GLU A 66 -17.11 -4.73 -0.94
CA GLU A 66 -17.93 -5.91 -1.18
C GLU A 66 -17.06 -7.12 -1.51
N ARG A 67 -17.58 -8.31 -1.22
CA ARG A 67 -16.94 -9.59 -1.58
C ARG A 67 -17.86 -10.35 -2.54
N PRO A 68 -17.85 -10.02 -3.85
CA PRO A 68 -18.74 -10.66 -4.82
C PRO A 68 -18.46 -12.16 -5.00
N ASN A 69 -17.21 -12.60 -4.81
CA ASN A 69 -16.85 -14.02 -4.74
C ASN A 69 -15.67 -14.24 -3.78
N GLN A 70 -15.23 -15.49 -3.65
CA GLN A 70 -14.20 -15.87 -2.68
C GLN A 70 -12.85 -15.18 -2.91
N ASN A 71 -12.45 -14.96 -4.18
CA ASN A 71 -11.12 -14.47 -4.55
C ASN A 71 -11.16 -13.08 -5.19
N GLU A 72 -12.23 -12.33 -5.00
CA GLU A 72 -12.38 -10.98 -5.52
C GLU A 72 -12.99 -10.07 -4.46
N ILE A 73 -12.47 -8.85 -4.41
CA ILE A 73 -12.98 -7.76 -3.60
C ILE A 73 -13.34 -6.62 -4.53
N ALA A 74 -14.54 -6.08 -4.39
CA ALA A 74 -14.90 -4.85 -5.05
C ALA A 74 -14.77 -3.67 -4.07
N MET A 75 -13.93 -2.71 -4.42
CA MET A 75 -13.73 -1.48 -3.66
C MET A 75 -14.37 -0.32 -4.41
N THR A 76 -15.24 0.44 -3.75
CA THR A 76 -15.88 1.62 -4.33
C THR A 76 -15.55 2.86 -3.50
N ILE A 77 -15.02 3.91 -4.13
CA ILE A 77 -14.72 5.20 -3.49
C ILE A 77 -15.29 6.31 -4.37
N GLY A 78 -16.19 7.14 -3.83
CA GLY A 78 -16.76 8.27 -4.58
C GLY A 78 -17.44 7.87 -5.90
N GLY A 79 -18.10 6.70 -5.92
CA GLY A 79 -18.75 6.13 -7.11
C GLY A 79 -17.81 5.40 -8.08
N GLN A 80 -16.49 5.47 -7.90
CA GLN A 80 -15.53 4.71 -8.70
C GLN A 80 -15.33 3.32 -8.10
N ARG A 81 -15.62 2.28 -8.88
CA ARG A 81 -15.51 0.87 -8.46
C ARG A 81 -14.30 0.20 -9.11
N VAL A 82 -13.50 -0.49 -8.30
CA VAL A 82 -12.35 -1.30 -8.72
C VAL A 82 -12.54 -2.73 -8.21
N LEU A 83 -12.32 -3.72 -9.08
CA LEU A 83 -12.22 -5.12 -8.69
C LEU A 83 -10.76 -5.48 -8.41
N LEU A 84 -10.52 -6.13 -7.28
CA LEU A 84 -9.21 -6.51 -6.79
C LEU A 84 -9.13 -8.04 -6.64
N HIS A 85 -8.15 -8.63 -7.30
CA HIS A 85 -7.78 -10.05 -7.14
C HIS A 85 -6.79 -10.23 -5.96
N PRO A 86 -6.51 -11.47 -5.51
CA PRO A 86 -5.78 -11.70 -4.26
C PRO A 86 -4.37 -11.08 -4.22
N LEU A 87 -3.67 -11.05 -5.35
CA LEU A 87 -2.35 -10.41 -5.45
C LEU A 87 -2.44 -8.89 -5.26
N GLN A 88 -3.42 -8.24 -5.88
CA GLN A 88 -3.66 -6.79 -5.77
C GLN A 88 -4.13 -6.42 -4.37
N VAL A 89 -4.92 -7.27 -3.72
CA VAL A 89 -5.29 -7.10 -2.31
C VAL A 89 -4.05 -7.16 -1.42
N GLY A 90 -3.12 -8.09 -1.66
CA GLY A 90 -1.85 -8.17 -0.94
C GLY A 90 -1.04 -6.88 -1.07
N GLN A 91 -0.85 -6.38 -2.30
CA GLN A 91 -0.16 -5.11 -2.57
C GLN A 91 -0.84 -3.92 -1.90
N LEU A 92 -2.16 -3.83 -1.99
CA LEU A 92 -2.91 -2.75 -1.34
C LEU A 92 -2.74 -2.78 0.18
N ILE A 93 -2.77 -3.97 0.80
CA ILE A 93 -2.54 -4.11 2.24
C ILE A 93 -1.13 -3.65 2.60
N GLU A 94 -0.12 -3.99 1.80
CA GLU A 94 1.26 -3.58 2.03
C GLU A 94 1.41 -2.04 1.99
N GLU A 95 0.92 -1.40 0.93
CA GLU A 95 0.95 0.05 0.77
C GLU A 95 0.20 0.77 1.89
N LEU A 96 -1.01 0.31 2.22
CA LEU A 96 -1.79 0.89 3.31
C LEU A 96 -1.15 0.66 4.67
N SER A 97 -0.44 -0.45 4.87
CA SER A 97 0.30 -0.73 6.10
C SER A 97 1.47 0.22 6.28
N ASN A 98 2.23 0.47 5.21
CA ASN A 98 3.32 1.44 5.19
C ASN A 98 2.81 2.85 5.46
N ALA A 99 1.73 3.26 4.78
CA ALA A 99 1.07 4.54 5.01
C ALA A 99 0.54 4.68 6.45
N ARG A 100 -0.08 3.63 7.01
CA ARG A 100 -0.58 3.65 8.39
C ARG A 100 0.55 3.73 9.42
N ALA A 101 1.68 3.07 9.18
CA ALA A 101 2.82 3.08 10.08
C ALA A 101 3.39 4.51 10.27
N SER A 102 3.29 5.37 9.25
CA SER A 102 3.74 6.77 9.34
C SER A 102 2.76 7.70 10.08
N MET A 103 1.50 7.28 10.26
CA MET A 103 0.44 8.12 10.86
C MET A 103 0.41 8.13 12.39
N GLN A 104 1.26 7.34 13.07
CA GLN A 104 1.35 7.23 14.55
C GLN A 104 0.00 7.34 15.31
N PRO A 105 -1.00 6.49 15.02
CA PRO A 105 -2.28 6.55 15.73
C PRO A 105 -2.09 6.18 17.21
N GLU A 106 -2.80 6.89 18.10
CA GLU A 106 -2.81 6.59 19.53
C GLU A 106 -3.33 5.16 19.78
N ALA A 107 -2.67 4.45 20.71
CA ALA A 107 -3.08 3.10 21.08
C ALA A 107 -4.46 3.16 21.76
N PRO A 108 -5.44 2.33 21.35
CA PRO A 108 -6.74 2.29 22.01
C PRO A 108 -6.58 1.95 23.49
N ALA A 109 -7.06 2.80 24.39
CA ALA A 109 -7.01 2.55 25.83
C ALA A 109 -7.77 1.27 26.23
N ASN A 110 -8.81 0.91 25.45
CA ASN A 110 -9.55 -0.33 25.57
C ASN A 110 -9.82 -0.89 24.17
N LEU A 111 -9.86 -2.21 24.03
CA LEU A 111 -10.30 -2.86 22.80
C LEU A 111 -11.82 -2.68 22.66
N PRO A 112 -12.33 -2.00 21.63
CA PRO A 112 -13.77 -1.76 21.48
C PRO A 112 -14.56 -3.06 21.38
N ALA A 113 -15.71 -3.12 22.07
CA ALA A 113 -16.62 -4.25 21.98
C ALA A 113 -17.10 -4.44 20.54
N GLY A 114 -16.99 -5.68 20.03
CA GLY A 114 -17.40 -6.02 18.66
C GLY A 114 -16.31 -5.86 17.59
N TRP A 115 -15.09 -5.44 17.95
CA TRP A 115 -13.96 -5.46 17.01
C TRP A 115 -13.68 -6.91 16.57
N ARG A 116 -13.79 -7.19 15.28
CA ARG A 116 -13.53 -8.52 14.72
C ARG A 116 -12.03 -8.65 14.43
N PHE A 117 -11.27 -9.16 15.38
CA PHE A 117 -9.90 -9.60 15.11
C PHE A 117 -9.93 -10.89 14.30
N VAL A 118 -9.25 -10.91 13.15
CA VAL A 118 -8.95 -12.17 12.48
C VAL A 118 -7.78 -12.81 13.24
N SER A 119 -8.07 -13.51 14.34
CA SER A 119 -7.01 -14.09 15.16
C SER A 119 -6.34 -15.26 14.45
N THR A 120 -5.01 -15.27 14.42
CA THR A 120 -4.24 -16.45 14.01
C THR A 120 -3.86 -17.25 15.24
N LYS A 121 -4.42 -18.45 15.40
CA LYS A 121 -4.04 -19.37 16.48
C LYS A 121 -2.70 -20.01 16.14
N ASN A 122 -1.74 -19.97 17.07
CA ASN A 122 -0.40 -20.55 16.94
C ASN A 122 0.30 -20.13 15.62
N PRO A 123 0.57 -18.83 15.41
CA PRO A 123 1.19 -18.36 14.18
C PRO A 123 2.59 -18.97 14.01
N ALA A 124 3.00 -19.18 12.76
CA ALA A 124 4.41 -19.44 12.47
C ALA A 124 5.24 -18.19 12.82
N MET A 125 6.40 -18.38 13.45
CA MET A 125 7.22 -17.27 13.93
C MET A 125 8.70 -17.47 13.60
N ALA A 126 9.41 -16.36 13.40
CA ALA A 126 10.86 -16.30 13.28
C ALA A 126 11.39 -15.12 14.11
N VAL A 127 12.56 -15.29 14.73
CA VAL A 127 13.21 -14.23 15.52
C VAL A 127 14.63 -14.01 15.04
N GLN A 128 15.01 -12.75 14.87
CA GLN A 128 16.37 -12.34 14.54
C GLN A 128 16.89 -11.32 15.56
N LYS A 129 18.11 -11.54 16.05
CA LYS A 129 18.82 -10.57 16.90
C LYS A 129 19.41 -9.46 16.03
N GLN A 130 19.16 -8.22 16.42
CA GLN A 130 19.72 -7.03 15.77
C GLN A 130 21.05 -6.64 16.43
N SER A 131 21.90 -5.91 15.70
CA SER A 131 23.22 -5.47 16.18
C SER A 131 23.12 -4.52 17.38
N ASN A 132 22.06 -3.71 17.45
CA ASN A 132 21.75 -2.79 18.54
C ASN A 132 21.20 -3.49 19.80
N GLY A 133 21.05 -4.82 19.79
CA GLY A 133 20.52 -5.58 20.91
C GLY A 133 19.00 -5.80 20.87
N ASP A 134 18.28 -5.24 19.90
CA ASP A 134 16.85 -5.50 19.71
C ASP A 134 16.58 -6.91 19.14
N ARG A 135 15.31 -7.29 19.13
CA ARG A 135 14.82 -8.50 18.48
C ARG A 135 13.79 -8.13 17.43
N LEU A 136 14.00 -8.57 16.20
CA LEU A 136 12.97 -8.61 15.17
C LEU A 136 12.22 -9.93 15.29
N LEU A 137 10.96 -9.89 15.71
CA LEU A 137 10.03 -11.01 15.68
C LEU A 137 9.14 -10.85 14.44
N VAL A 138 9.05 -11.88 13.61
CA VAL A 138 8.11 -11.92 12.49
C VAL A 138 7.10 -13.02 12.75
N MET A 139 5.80 -12.68 12.67
CA MET A 139 4.69 -13.63 12.88
C MET A 139 3.82 -13.71 11.63
N ARG A 140 3.41 -14.92 11.22
CA ARG A 140 2.48 -15.09 10.10
C ARG A 140 1.03 -14.92 10.57
N HIS A 141 0.37 -13.87 10.12
CA HIS A 141 -1.04 -13.57 10.32
C HIS A 141 -1.88 -14.03 9.11
N THR A 142 -3.02 -14.68 9.33
CA THR A 142 -3.89 -15.24 8.28
C THR A 142 -4.49 -14.18 7.34
N GLY A 143 -4.69 -12.95 7.82
CA GLY A 143 -5.20 -11.83 7.03
C GLY A 143 -4.15 -10.84 6.51
N HIS A 144 -2.92 -10.86 7.04
CA HIS A 144 -1.89 -9.85 6.75
C HIS A 144 -0.57 -10.44 6.22
N GLY A 145 -0.44 -11.77 6.14
CA GLY A 145 0.82 -12.41 5.74
C GLY A 145 1.86 -12.34 6.86
N TRP A 146 3.12 -12.07 6.53
CA TRP A 146 4.18 -11.93 7.53
C TRP A 146 4.20 -10.52 8.12
N VAL A 147 4.03 -10.42 9.43
CA VAL A 147 3.99 -9.14 10.14
C VAL A 147 5.22 -9.01 11.06
N PRO A 148 6.09 -8.01 10.84
CA PRO A 148 7.27 -7.79 11.65
C PRO A 148 6.97 -6.93 12.89
N PHE A 149 7.68 -7.22 13.98
CA PHE A 149 7.67 -6.48 15.24
C PHE A 149 9.10 -6.35 15.76
N THR A 150 9.53 -5.14 16.08
CA THR A 150 10.82 -4.90 16.72
C THR A 150 10.61 -4.63 18.20
N PHE A 151 11.33 -5.38 19.05
CA PHE A 151 11.28 -5.24 20.49
C PHE A 151 12.65 -4.93 21.06
N SER A 152 12.69 -3.94 21.96
CA SER A 152 13.82 -3.77 22.87
C SER A 152 13.83 -4.89 23.92
N PRO A 153 14.99 -5.19 24.53
CA PRO A 153 15.07 -6.20 25.59
C PRO A 153 14.06 -5.99 26.72
N ASP A 154 13.88 -4.74 27.18
CA ASP A 154 12.96 -4.41 28.27
C ASP A 154 11.49 -4.67 27.88
N MET A 155 11.10 -4.35 26.64
CA MET A 155 9.75 -4.64 26.14
C MET A 155 9.48 -6.15 26.07
N VAL A 156 10.48 -6.96 25.74
CA VAL A 156 10.32 -8.43 25.74
C VAL A 156 10.04 -8.95 27.15
N ILE A 157 10.75 -8.44 28.16
CA ILE A 157 10.53 -8.81 29.57
C ILE A 157 9.13 -8.39 30.01
N GLN A 158 8.72 -7.16 29.72
CA GLN A 158 7.39 -6.66 30.03
C GLN A 158 6.30 -7.50 29.35
N MET A 159 6.49 -7.88 28.07
CA MET A 159 5.56 -8.74 27.35
C MET A 159 5.42 -10.11 28.01
N TYR A 160 6.54 -10.74 28.41
CA TYR A 160 6.51 -12.01 29.14
C TYR A 160 5.71 -11.89 30.44
N MET A 161 5.93 -10.84 31.21
CA MET A 161 5.20 -10.57 32.45
C MET A 161 3.70 -10.45 32.18
N MET A 162 3.28 -9.65 31.19
CA MET A 162 1.86 -9.48 30.85
C MET A 162 1.18 -10.77 30.35
N LEU A 163 1.93 -11.67 29.70
CA LEU A 163 1.39 -12.93 29.16
C LEU A 163 1.33 -14.07 30.19
N THR A 164 2.05 -13.95 31.30
CA THR A 164 2.19 -15.04 32.30
C THR A 164 1.61 -14.71 33.66
N GLN A 165 1.34 -13.44 33.94
CA GLN A 165 0.64 -13.04 35.15
C GLN A 165 -0.86 -13.31 34.98
N ALA A 166 -1.40 -14.12 35.89
CA ALA A 166 -2.82 -14.49 35.98
C ALA A 166 -3.58 -13.52 36.90
#